data_AF-A0A8J7X770-F1
#
_entry.id   AF-A0A8J7X770-F1
#
_cell.length_a   1.000
_cell.length_b   1.000
_cell.length_c   1.000
_cell.angle_alpha   90.00
_cell.angle_beta   90.00
_cell.angle_gamma   90.00
#
_symmetry.space_group_name_H-M   'P 1'
#
loop_
_entity.id
_entity.type
_entity.pdbx_description
1 polymer ?
#
loop_
_entity_poly.entity_id
_entity_poly.type
_entity_poly.pdbx_seq_one_letter_code
_entity_poly.pdbx_strand_id
1 'polypeptide(L)'
;MKMCWELNEGCVCKWMHPSEAPCPAFRDRKGCWEIDWIGIISNLPPDKREYWKKFMKKCAGCPVYEQHKEEKNQTLEKIESL
;
A
#
# COMPACT_ATOMS: atom_id res chain seq x y z
N MET A 1 -6.49 1.67 17.00
CA MET A 1 -5.94 0.76 15.98
C MET A 1 -4.61 1.33 15.52
N LYS A 2 -3.55 0.52 15.41
CA LYS A 2 -2.25 1.00 14.89
C LYS A 2 -2.30 1.09 13.37
N MET A 3 -1.68 2.11 12.81
CA MET A 3 -1.58 2.35 11.38
C MET A 3 -0.46 1.52 10.74
N CYS A 4 -0.51 1.34 9.42
CA CYS A 4 0.45 0.47 8.72
C CYS A 4 1.91 0.91 8.89
N TRP A 5 2.18 2.21 9.00
CA TRP A 5 3.53 2.76 9.23
C TRP A 5 3.97 2.70 10.70
N GLU A 6 3.04 2.48 11.64
CA GLU A 6 3.35 2.23 13.06
C GLU A 6 3.71 0.77 13.31
N LEU A 7 3.14 -0.14 12.49
CA LEU A 7 3.41 -1.58 12.53
C LEU A 7 4.66 -1.97 11.73
N ASN A 8 5.06 -1.16 10.75
CA ASN A 8 6.25 -1.39 9.92
C ASN A 8 7.33 -0.35 10.25
N GLU A 9 8.29 -0.71 11.09
CA GLU A 9 9.40 0.18 11.48
C GLU A 9 10.26 0.64 10.30
N GLY A 10 10.34 -0.18 9.24
CA GLY A 10 11.03 0.12 7.99
C GLY A 10 10.20 0.90 6.98
N CYS A 11 9.02 1.42 7.36
CA CYS A 11 8.18 2.18 6.43
C CYS A 11 8.84 3.49 6.02
N VAL A 12 9.18 3.63 4.73
CA VAL A 12 9.82 4.83 4.18
C VAL A 12 8.97 6.09 4.34
N CYS A 13 7.64 5.95 4.36
CA CYS A 13 6.72 7.08 4.54
C CYS A 13 6.61 7.54 5.99
N LYS A 14 7.05 6.75 6.98
CA LYS A 14 6.96 7.09 8.41
C LYS A 14 7.64 8.41 8.76
N TRP A 15 8.66 8.79 7.99
CA TRP A 15 9.46 10.00 8.19
C TRP A 15 9.13 11.13 7.22
N MET A 16 8.12 10.95 6.36
CA MET A 16 7.71 11.95 5.37
C MET A 16 6.54 12.79 5.89
N HIS A 17 6.41 14.03 5.40
CA HIS A 17 5.19 14.78 5.61
C HIS A 17 4.02 14.15 4.81
N PRO A 18 2.79 14.04 5.35
CA PRO A 18 1.68 13.40 4.64
C PRO A 18 1.36 14.01 3.27
N SER A 19 1.57 15.30 3.05
CA SER A 19 1.35 15.91 1.72
C SER A 19 2.38 15.50 0.67
N GLU A 20 3.54 14.99 1.09
CA GLU A 20 4.68 14.65 0.24
C GLU A 20 4.85 13.14 0.08
N ALA A 21 4.22 12.35 0.94
CA ALA A 21 4.34 10.91 0.92
C ALA A 21 3.66 10.31 -0.33
N PRO A 22 4.33 9.40 -1.07
CA PRO A 22 3.71 8.75 -2.23
C PRO A 22 2.58 7.79 -1.82
N CYS A 23 2.60 7.27 -0.59
CA CYS A 23 1.67 6.25 -0.13
C CYS A 23 0.29 6.83 0.21
N PRO A 24 -0.79 6.48 -0.53
CA PRO A 24 -2.14 6.97 -0.25
C PRO A 24 -2.62 6.60 1.15
N ALA A 25 -2.30 5.40 1.64
CA ALA A 25 -2.64 4.98 3.01
C ALA A 25 -2.08 5.95 4.06
N PHE A 26 -0.82 6.37 3.88
CA PHE A 26 -0.17 7.32 4.78
C PHE A 26 -0.81 8.71 4.70
N ARG A 27 -1.08 9.20 3.48
CA ARG A 27 -1.71 10.51 3.26
C ARG A 27 -3.10 10.60 3.89
N ASP A 28 -3.88 9.54 3.72
CA ASP A 28 -5.28 9.48 4.13
C ASP A 28 -5.44 9.06 5.60
N ARG A 29 -4.32 8.80 6.29
CA ARG A 29 -4.26 8.26 7.65
C ARG A 29 -5.07 6.97 7.84
N LYS A 30 -4.94 6.05 6.87
CA LYS A 30 -5.60 4.75 6.84
C LYS A 30 -4.57 3.62 6.81
N GLY A 31 -4.98 2.44 7.23
CA GLY A 31 -4.25 1.20 6.98
C GLY A 31 -4.17 0.90 5.48
N CYS A 32 -3.08 0.29 5.04
CA CYS A 32 -2.91 -0.08 3.63
C CYS A 32 -3.86 -1.19 3.16
N TRP A 33 -4.65 -1.78 4.06
CA TRP A 33 -5.74 -2.71 3.76
C TRP A 33 -7.08 -1.99 3.57
N GLU A 34 -7.20 -0.72 3.98
CA GLU A 34 -8.43 0.08 3.89
C GLU A 34 -8.48 0.95 2.61
N ILE A 35 -7.43 0.88 1.79
CA ILE A 35 -7.28 1.68 0.57
C ILE A 35 -7.77 0.88 -0.64
N ASP A 36 -8.57 1.53 -1.49
CA ASP A 36 -8.89 1.02 -2.83
C ASP A 36 -7.68 1.15 -3.77
N TRP A 37 -6.74 0.22 -3.63
CA TRP A 37 -5.55 0.20 -4.47
C TRP A 37 -5.86 -0.03 -5.94
N ILE A 38 -6.94 -0.74 -6.27
CA ILE A 38 -7.32 -1.04 -7.65
C ILE A 38 -7.78 0.23 -8.33
N GLY A 39 -8.69 0.98 -7.72
CA GLY A 39 -9.14 2.26 -8.23
C GLY A 39 -7.97 3.25 -8.37
N ILE A 40 -7.07 3.31 -7.39
CA ILE A 40 -5.89 4.19 -7.47
C ILE A 40 -4.97 3.78 -8.62
N ILE A 41 -4.51 2.53 -8.65
CA ILE A 41 -3.51 2.04 -9.61
C ILE A 41 -4.03 2.08 -11.05
N SER A 42 -5.32 1.80 -11.25
CA SER A 42 -5.95 1.84 -12.58
C SER A 42 -6.00 3.24 -13.18
N ASN A 43 -6.14 4.27 -12.35
CA ASN A 43 -6.20 5.67 -12.78
C ASN A 43 -4.83 6.36 -12.90
N LEU A 44 -3.74 5.65 -12.57
CA LEU A 44 -2.39 6.19 -12.68
C LEU A 44 -1.81 6.05 -14.10
N PRO A 45 -0.92 6.97 -14.51
CA PRO A 45 -0.09 6.81 -15.70
C PRO A 45 0.70 5.48 -15.69
N PRO A 46 1.05 4.91 -16.87
CA PRO A 46 1.68 3.59 -16.96
C PRO A 46 2.95 3.41 -16.11
N ASP A 47 3.83 4.41 -16.05
CA ASP A 47 5.06 4.40 -15.25
C ASP A 47 4.76 4.31 -13.75
N LYS A 48 3.76 5.06 -13.27
CA LYS A 48 3.33 5.05 -11.88
C LYS A 48 2.60 3.76 -11.53
N ARG A 49 1.82 3.21 -12.47
CA ARG A 49 1.15 1.91 -12.31
C ARG A 49 2.17 0.80 -12.09
N GLU A 50 3.20 0.73 -12.91
CA GLU A 50 4.25 -0.28 -12.78
C GLU A 50 5.03 -0.15 -11.46
N TYR A 51 5.34 1.08 -11.05
CA TYR A 51 5.94 1.35 -9.75
C TYR A 51 5.11 0.75 -8.61
N TRP A 52 3.80 0.99 -8.58
CA TRP A 52 2.93 0.47 -7.53
C TRP A 52 2.77 -1.05 -7.58
N LYS A 53 2.68 -1.66 -8.76
CA LYS A 53 2.69 -3.12 -8.90
C LYS A 53 3.97 -3.71 -8.29
N LYS A 54 5.14 -3.15 -8.59
CA LYS A 54 6.43 -3.58 -8.01
C LYS A 54 6.50 -3.35 -6.51
N PHE A 55 6.00 -2.21 -6.03
CA PHE A 55 5.93 -1.92 -4.59
C PHE A 55 5.07 -2.95 -3.85
N MET A 56 3.92 -3.32 -4.41
CA MET A 56 2.98 -4.26 -3.79
C MET A 56 3.49 -5.68 -3.69
N LYS A 57 4.40 -6.12 -4.56
CA LYS A 57 5.08 -7.42 -4.43
C LYS A 57 5.88 -7.55 -3.13
N LYS A 58 6.29 -6.42 -2.52
CA LYS A 58 6.97 -6.42 -1.22
C LYS A 58 6.03 -6.66 -0.04
N CYS A 59 4.71 -6.73 -0.28
CA CYS A 59 3.72 -6.87 0.77
C CYS A 59 3.88 -8.17 1.57
N ALA A 60 4.30 -9.28 0.95
CA ALA A 60 4.50 -10.55 1.65
C ALA A 60 5.56 -10.50 2.77
N GLY A 61 6.49 -9.54 2.73
CA GLY A 61 7.49 -9.33 3.79
C GLY A 61 7.10 -8.24 4.81
N CYS A 62 5.89 -7.68 4.74
CA CYS A 62 5.47 -6.58 5.60
C CYS A 62 4.77 -7.10 6.86
N PRO A 63 5.11 -6.63 8.08
CA PRO A 63 4.41 -7.04 9.31
C PRO A 63 2.89 -6.78 9.31
N VAL A 64 2.44 -5.83 8.48
CA VAL A 64 1.02 -5.50 8.29
C VAL A 64 0.29 -6.58 7.50
N TYR A 65 0.99 -7.24 6.58
CA TYR A 65 0.39 -8.28 5.75
C TYR A 65 -0.08 -9.48 6.58
N GLU A 66 0.70 -9.90 7.57
CA GLU A 66 0.30 -11.01 8.45
C GLU A 66 -0.97 -10.70 9.26
N GLN A 67 -1.22 -9.44 9.61
CA GLN A 67 -2.40 -9.03 10.38
C GLN A 67 -3.66 -8.87 9.51
N HIS A 68 -3.50 -8.65 8.21
CA HIS A 68 -4.58 -8.35 7.25
C HIS A 68 -4.45 -9.22 5.99
N LYS A 69 -4.08 -10.48 6.17
CA LYS A 69 -3.63 -11.36 5.09
C LYS A 69 -4.70 -11.56 4.03
N GLU A 70 -5.95 -11.72 4.44
CA GLU A 70 -7.07 -11.96 3.55
C GLU A 70 -7.35 -10.74 2.65
N GLU A 71 -7.51 -9.56 3.24
CA GLU A 71 -7.77 -8.31 2.50
C GLU A 71 -6.59 -7.97 1.57
N LYS A 72 -5.36 -8.21 2.04
CA LYS A 72 -4.17 -8.00 1.22
C LYS A 72 -4.04 -9.01 0.10
N ASN A 73 -4.36 -10.28 0.29
CA ASN A 73 -4.34 -11.27 -0.80
C ASN A 73 -5.32 -10.91 -1.91
N GLN A 74 -6.56 -10.59 -1.56
CA GLN A 74 -7.56 -10.15 -2.53
C GLN A 74 -7.10 -8.90 -3.30
N THR A 75 -6.44 -7.97 -2.61
CA THR A 75 -5.87 -6.78 -3.25
C THR A 75 -4.74 -7.16 -4.23
N LEU A 76 -3.82 -8.03 -3.82
CA LEU A 76 -2.66 -8.41 -4.64
C LEU A 76 -3.08 -9.19 -5.90
N GLU A 77 -3.99 -10.15 -5.78
CA GLU A 77 -4.54 -10.90 -6.92
C GLU A 77 -5.20 -9.97 -7.95
N LYS A 78 -5.97 -8.98 -7.48
CA LYS A 78 -6.58 -7.98 -8.36
C LYS A 78 -5.55 -7.07 -9.01
N ILE A 79 -4.47 -6.71 -8.31
CA ILE A 79 -3.40 -5.87 -8.88
C ILE A 79 -2.63 -6.61 -9.97
N GLU A 80 -2.42 -7.92 -9.83
CA GLU A 80 -1.73 -8.75 -10.83
C GLU A 80 -2.52 -8.90 -12.14
N SER A 81 -3.85 -8.74 -12.09
CA SER A 81 -4.72 -8.79 -13.28
C SER A 81 -4.98 -7.44 -13.96
N LEU A 82 -4.49 -6.33 -13.40
CA LEU A 82 -4.44 -5.00 -14.05
C LEU A 82 -3.32 -4.91 -15.09
#